data_AF-A0A5D2Z0R5-F1
#
_entry.id   AF-A0A5D2Z0R5-F1
#
_cell.length_a   1.000
_cell.length_b   1.000
_cell.length_c   1.000
_cell.angle_alpha   90.00
_cell.angle_beta   90.00
_cell.angle_gamma   90.00
#
_symmetry.space_group_name_H-M   'P 1'
#
loop_
_entity.id
_entity.type
_entity.pdbx_description
1 polymer ?
#
loop_
_entity_poly.entity_id
_entity_poly.type
_entity_poly.pdbx_seq_one_letter_code
_entity_poly.pdbx_strand_id
1 'polypeptide(L)'
;MDLCLFKQDIDDLIHEFVESESSTLNDMKRIWLSMKFSYIYEASPSTNLAFFMQSLYAHTISHMVNVDSLTCRLGGLYCLYCLYETQLFKPPFKIYLSLREMEKLKTLVAEAKEMGIKVVPALVKRMMETNMFLFGFVDLNEGSVSERINSLTKLQDARIQVAYEKLFTDTAIEQYISMDLGREVDLNMLKKMSTEYEVAKRKAIEEAGKVVDVQNIKHISENEEPLSEIVEKIGASWNNQREAFYQRTGLTPQNPAEPQQLQLQLKEDDAENNDADEFYQLLYQHD
;
A
#
# COMPACT_ATOMS: atom_id res chain seq x y z
N MET A 1 -12.28 1.57 -2.94
CA MET A 1 -13.57 0.87 -3.12
C MET A 1 -13.36 -0.52 -2.59
N ASP A 2 -14.06 -0.90 -1.53
CA ASP A 2 -13.98 -2.27 -1.03
C ASP A 2 -14.85 -3.16 -1.94
N LEU A 3 -14.20 -3.90 -2.83
CA LEU A 3 -14.88 -4.77 -3.79
C LEU A 3 -15.49 -6.00 -3.11
N CYS A 4 -15.23 -6.25 -1.83
CA CYS A 4 -15.71 -7.44 -1.13
C CYS A 4 -17.20 -7.38 -0.82
N LEU A 5 -17.76 -6.19 -0.57
CA LEU A 5 -19.14 -6.05 -0.08
C LEU A 5 -20.20 -6.44 -1.14
N PHE A 6 -20.05 -5.98 -2.39
CA PHE A 6 -20.99 -6.36 -3.44
C PHE A 6 -20.81 -7.81 -3.89
N LYS A 7 -19.59 -8.37 -3.75
CA LYS A 7 -19.32 -9.77 -4.07
C LYS A 7 -20.09 -10.68 -3.13
N GLN A 8 -20.16 -10.32 -1.85
CA GLN A 8 -20.95 -11.03 -0.86
C GLN A 8 -22.44 -11.05 -1.23
N ASP A 9 -23.03 -9.92 -1.65
CA ASP A 9 -24.43 -9.89 -2.11
C ASP A 9 -24.68 -10.84 -3.30
N ILE A 10 -23.71 -10.97 -4.22
CA ILE A 10 -23.81 -11.91 -5.35
C ILE A 10 -23.65 -13.36 -4.89
N ASP A 11 -22.70 -13.62 -3.99
CA ASP A 11 -22.43 -14.95 -3.46
C ASP A 11 -23.62 -15.46 -2.65
N ASP A 12 -24.21 -14.61 -1.81
CA ASP A 12 -25.40 -14.90 -1.02
C ASP A 12 -26.62 -15.16 -1.92
N LEU A 13 -26.81 -14.36 -2.98
CA LEU A 13 -27.87 -14.57 -3.97
C LEU A 13 -27.76 -15.94 -4.64
N ILE A 14 -26.56 -16.30 -5.08
CA ILE A 14 -26.32 -17.56 -5.78
C ILE A 14 -26.44 -18.73 -4.80
N HIS A 15 -25.97 -18.56 -3.57
CA HIS A 15 -26.13 -19.57 -2.52
C HIS A 15 -27.60 -19.86 -2.21
N GLU A 16 -28.43 -18.83 -1.99
CA GLU A 16 -29.86 -18.98 -1.74
C GLU A 16 -30.58 -19.62 -2.96
N PHE A 17 -30.17 -19.28 -4.18
CA PHE A 17 -30.69 -19.92 -5.38
C PHE A 17 -30.33 -21.41 -5.45
N VAL A 18 -29.09 -21.78 -5.12
CA VAL A 18 -28.65 -23.17 -5.08
C VAL A 18 -29.38 -23.97 -3.99
N GLU A 19 -29.55 -23.39 -2.79
CA GLU A 19 -30.31 -24.02 -1.70
C GLU A 19 -31.80 -24.20 -2.03
N SER A 20 -32.36 -23.34 -2.87
CA SER A 20 -33.76 -23.46 -3.31
C SER A 20 -34.03 -24.69 -4.21
N GLU A 21 -32.98 -25.43 -4.61
CA GLU A 21 -33.00 -26.56 -5.55
C GLU A 21 -33.72 -26.26 -6.89
N SER A 22 -33.94 -24.97 -7.20
CA SER A 22 -34.62 -24.56 -8.41
C SER A 22 -33.66 -24.37 -9.58
N SER A 23 -34.15 -24.62 -10.79
CA SER A 23 -33.45 -24.34 -12.04
C SER A 23 -34.12 -23.22 -12.85
N THR A 24 -35.16 -22.57 -12.30
CA THR A 24 -35.99 -21.63 -13.06
C THR A 24 -35.60 -20.17 -12.86
N LEU A 25 -35.66 -19.40 -13.93
CA LEU A 25 -35.45 -17.94 -13.89
C LEU A 25 -36.48 -17.23 -13.01
N ASN A 26 -37.70 -17.77 -12.87
CA ASN A 26 -38.74 -17.14 -12.06
C ASN A 26 -38.43 -17.23 -10.57
N ASP A 27 -37.87 -18.36 -10.12
CA ASP A 27 -37.43 -18.50 -8.73
C ASP A 27 -36.25 -17.58 -8.44
N MET A 28 -35.28 -17.48 -9.37
CA MET A 28 -34.19 -16.52 -9.25
C MET A 28 -34.70 -15.07 -9.17
N LYS A 29 -35.69 -14.70 -9.99
CA LYS A 29 -36.31 -13.37 -9.90
C LYS A 29 -37.02 -13.13 -8.57
N ARG A 30 -37.66 -14.15 -8.01
CA ARG A 30 -38.29 -14.06 -6.69
C ARG A 30 -37.24 -13.79 -5.62
N ILE A 31 -36.14 -14.53 -5.63
CA ILE A 31 -35.02 -14.35 -4.68
C ILE A 31 -34.37 -12.98 -4.87
N TRP A 32 -34.12 -12.58 -6.11
CA TRP A 32 -33.62 -11.24 -6.45
C TRP A 32 -34.51 -10.13 -5.87
N LEU A 33 -35.83 -10.26 -5.97
CA LEU A 33 -36.76 -9.25 -5.44
C LEU A 33 -36.90 -9.30 -3.91
N SER A 34 -36.67 -10.45 -3.27
CA SER A 34 -36.64 -10.54 -1.81
C SER A 34 -35.33 -10.06 -1.22
N MET A 35 -34.23 -10.16 -1.97
CA MET A 35 -32.96 -9.54 -1.61
C MET A 35 -33.10 -8.02 -1.64
N LYS A 36 -32.78 -7.41 -0.51
CA LYS A 36 -32.76 -5.94 -0.38
C LYS A 36 -31.44 -5.33 -0.88
N PHE A 37 -30.52 -6.16 -1.37
CA PHE A 37 -29.18 -5.81 -1.87
C PHE A 37 -28.55 -4.67 -1.08
N SER A 38 -28.06 -5.01 0.11
CA SER A 38 -27.53 -4.03 1.06
C SER A 38 -26.31 -3.30 0.50
N TYR A 39 -25.52 -3.95 -0.37
CA TYR A 39 -24.21 -3.45 -0.78
C TYR A 39 -24.10 -3.13 -2.27
N ILE A 40 -24.86 -3.77 -3.17
CA ILE A 40 -24.78 -3.48 -4.62
C ILE A 40 -25.14 -2.02 -4.94
N TYR A 41 -26.10 -1.42 -4.23
CA TYR A 41 -26.56 -0.06 -4.52
C TYR A 41 -25.97 1.01 -3.58
N GLU A 42 -25.75 0.70 -2.29
CA GLU A 42 -25.14 1.65 -1.34
C GLU A 42 -23.63 1.82 -1.56
N ALA A 43 -22.93 0.81 -2.07
CA ALA A 43 -21.49 0.89 -2.36
C ALA A 43 -21.16 1.43 -3.77
N SER A 44 -22.17 1.89 -4.52
CA SER A 44 -21.93 2.41 -5.86
C SER A 44 -21.03 3.66 -5.80
N PRO A 45 -19.86 3.66 -6.45
CA PRO A 45 -18.91 4.75 -6.35
C PRO A 45 -19.38 5.96 -7.16
N SER A 46 -19.11 7.16 -6.67
CA SER A 46 -19.37 8.40 -7.43
C SER A 46 -18.47 8.55 -8.66
N THR A 47 -17.33 7.83 -8.69
CA THR A 47 -16.33 7.87 -9.77
C THR A 47 -16.02 6.45 -10.27
N ASN A 48 -15.69 6.32 -11.56
CA ASN A 48 -15.30 5.04 -12.18
C ASN A 48 -16.39 3.95 -12.15
N LEU A 49 -17.62 4.35 -12.52
CA LEU A 49 -18.79 3.48 -12.61
C LEU A 49 -18.60 2.31 -13.58
N ALA A 50 -17.86 2.53 -14.67
CA ALA A 50 -17.57 1.48 -15.65
C ALA A 50 -16.79 0.32 -15.01
N PHE A 51 -15.74 0.62 -14.23
CA PHE A 51 -14.97 -0.40 -13.51
C PHE A 51 -15.83 -1.15 -12.49
N PHE A 52 -16.71 -0.44 -11.76
CA PHE A 52 -17.64 -1.05 -10.82
C PHE A 52 -18.60 -2.03 -11.51
N MET A 53 -19.26 -1.59 -12.59
CA MET A 53 -20.18 -2.43 -13.35
C MET A 53 -19.49 -3.64 -13.97
N GLN A 54 -18.30 -3.46 -14.54
CA GLN A 54 -17.54 -4.60 -15.07
C GLN A 54 -17.05 -5.54 -13.97
N SER A 55 -16.76 -5.04 -12.77
CA SER A 55 -16.39 -5.88 -11.63
C SER A 55 -17.56 -6.73 -11.13
N LEU A 56 -18.78 -6.18 -11.12
CA LEU A 56 -20.01 -6.93 -10.85
C LEU A 56 -20.17 -8.05 -11.88
N TYR A 57 -20.12 -7.71 -13.16
CA TYR A 57 -20.24 -8.70 -14.24
C TYR A 57 -19.16 -9.77 -14.18
N ALA A 58 -17.90 -9.40 -13.96
CA ALA A 58 -16.79 -10.35 -13.88
C ALA A 58 -16.97 -11.34 -12.72
N HIS A 59 -17.43 -10.86 -11.55
CA HIS A 59 -17.70 -11.74 -10.41
C HIS A 59 -18.89 -12.67 -10.67
N THR A 60 -19.93 -12.21 -11.37
CA THR A 60 -21.04 -13.09 -11.75
C THR A 60 -20.64 -14.11 -12.83
N ILE A 61 -19.79 -13.71 -13.78
CA ILE A 61 -19.28 -14.57 -14.84
C ILE A 61 -18.40 -15.69 -14.26
N SER A 62 -17.63 -15.42 -13.19
CA SER A 62 -16.83 -16.45 -12.54
C SER A 62 -17.70 -17.62 -12.05
N HIS A 63 -18.85 -17.35 -11.42
CA HIS A 63 -19.83 -18.37 -11.02
C HIS A 63 -20.46 -19.12 -12.21
N MET A 64 -20.73 -18.42 -13.31
CA MET A 64 -21.26 -19.04 -14.55
C MET A 64 -20.27 -20.02 -15.20
N VAL A 65 -18.97 -19.69 -15.11
CA VAL A 65 -17.87 -20.42 -15.75
C VAL A 65 -17.26 -21.49 -14.85
N ASN A 66 -17.52 -21.42 -13.54
CA ASN A 66 -16.99 -22.36 -12.56
C ASN A 66 -17.41 -23.81 -12.86
N VAL A 67 -16.63 -24.77 -12.37
CA VAL A 67 -16.85 -26.23 -12.55
C VAL A 67 -17.84 -26.79 -11.52
N ASP A 68 -18.46 -25.93 -10.72
CA ASP A 68 -19.44 -26.29 -9.71
C ASP A 68 -20.74 -26.88 -10.33
N SER A 69 -21.75 -27.09 -9.49
CA SER A 69 -23.06 -27.61 -9.88
C SER A 69 -23.70 -26.82 -11.03
N LEU A 70 -24.49 -27.51 -11.86
CA LEU A 70 -25.26 -26.88 -12.94
C LEU A 70 -26.13 -25.74 -12.39
N THR A 71 -26.73 -25.92 -11.22
CA THR A 71 -27.55 -24.90 -10.55
C THR A 71 -26.75 -23.64 -10.22
N CYS A 72 -25.51 -23.76 -9.75
CA CYS A 72 -24.62 -22.62 -9.50
C CYS A 72 -24.34 -21.85 -10.80
N ARG A 73 -23.98 -22.55 -11.86
CA ARG A 73 -23.70 -21.95 -13.18
C ARG A 73 -24.94 -21.27 -13.79
N LEU A 74 -26.11 -21.86 -13.60
CA LEU A 74 -27.40 -21.26 -13.97
C LEU A 74 -27.71 -20.01 -13.14
N GLY A 75 -27.43 -20.06 -11.84
CA GLY A 75 -27.53 -18.91 -10.94
C GLY A 75 -26.67 -17.75 -11.41
N GLY A 76 -25.41 -18.01 -11.78
CA GLY A 76 -24.52 -17.01 -12.39
C GLY A 76 -25.14 -16.39 -13.65
N LEU A 77 -25.63 -17.21 -14.60
CA LEU A 77 -26.25 -16.70 -15.82
C LEU A 77 -27.50 -15.84 -15.55
N TYR A 78 -28.36 -16.27 -14.64
CA TYR A 78 -29.58 -15.54 -14.30
C TYR A 78 -29.29 -14.24 -13.55
N CYS A 79 -28.33 -14.27 -12.62
CA CYS A 79 -27.83 -13.08 -11.93
C CYS A 79 -27.28 -12.06 -12.94
N LEU A 80 -26.51 -12.53 -13.92
CA LEU A 80 -25.93 -11.68 -14.97
C LEU A 80 -27.01 -10.97 -15.78
N TYR A 81 -28.08 -11.69 -16.12
CA TYR A 81 -29.24 -11.11 -16.79
C TYR A 81 -29.96 -10.07 -15.92
N CYS A 82 -30.20 -10.37 -14.65
CA CYS A 82 -30.84 -9.45 -13.72
C CYS A 82 -30.03 -8.17 -13.52
N LEU A 83 -28.71 -8.27 -13.35
CA LEU A 83 -27.81 -7.12 -13.22
C LEU A 83 -27.84 -6.21 -14.45
N TYR A 84 -27.95 -6.78 -15.65
CA TYR A 84 -28.04 -5.98 -16.87
C TYR A 84 -29.38 -5.25 -17.01
N GLU A 85 -30.49 -5.92 -16.72
CA GLU A 85 -31.84 -5.34 -16.86
C GLU A 85 -32.17 -4.31 -15.76
N THR A 86 -31.60 -4.48 -14.56
CA THR A 86 -31.86 -3.59 -13.40
C THR A 86 -30.93 -2.39 -13.32
N GLN A 87 -29.97 -2.26 -14.23
CA GLN A 87 -29.04 -1.15 -14.20
C GLN A 87 -29.74 0.20 -14.43
N LEU A 88 -29.28 1.23 -13.71
CA LEU A 88 -29.86 2.57 -13.78
C LEU A 88 -29.26 3.44 -14.90
N PHE A 89 -28.25 2.93 -15.61
CA PHE A 89 -27.48 3.70 -16.59
C PHE A 89 -28.11 3.72 -17.98
N LYS A 90 -28.12 4.90 -18.60
CA LYS A 90 -28.53 5.10 -20.00
C LYS A 90 -27.44 5.88 -20.75
N PRO A 91 -26.78 5.28 -21.77
CA PRO A 91 -26.99 3.93 -22.30
C PRO A 91 -26.52 2.83 -21.32
N PRO A 92 -27.08 1.61 -21.41
CA PRO A 92 -26.66 0.47 -20.58
C PRO A 92 -25.19 0.12 -20.78
N PHE A 93 -24.46 -0.16 -19.69
CA PHE A 93 -23.15 -0.79 -19.74
C PHE A 93 -23.27 -2.20 -20.30
N LYS A 94 -22.55 -2.46 -21.39
CA LYS A 94 -22.45 -3.79 -21.96
C LYS A 94 -21.64 -4.71 -21.06
N ILE A 95 -21.98 -5.99 -21.09
CA ILE A 95 -21.30 -7.04 -20.35
C ILE A 95 -20.06 -7.43 -21.14
N TYR A 96 -18.88 -7.17 -20.59
CA TYR A 96 -17.66 -7.67 -21.19
C TYR A 96 -17.59 -9.19 -21.03
N LEU A 97 -17.41 -9.91 -22.15
CA LEU A 97 -17.29 -11.37 -22.14
C LEU A 97 -16.10 -11.78 -23.01
N SER A 98 -15.18 -12.55 -22.45
CA SER A 98 -14.03 -13.09 -23.17
C SER A 98 -14.41 -14.27 -24.06
N LEU A 99 -13.55 -14.56 -25.05
CA LEU A 99 -13.76 -15.69 -25.96
C LEU A 99 -13.79 -17.04 -25.23
N ARG A 100 -12.98 -17.20 -24.17
CA ARG A 100 -12.95 -18.41 -23.32
C ARG A 100 -14.26 -18.58 -22.55
N GLU A 101 -14.78 -17.51 -21.96
CA GLU A 101 -16.03 -17.54 -21.21
C GLU A 101 -17.24 -17.77 -22.14
N MET A 102 -17.17 -17.30 -23.38
CA MET A 102 -18.17 -17.61 -24.42
C MET A 102 -18.25 -19.10 -24.72
N GLU A 103 -17.12 -19.80 -24.84
CA GLU A 103 -17.12 -21.26 -25.04
C GLU A 103 -17.80 -21.97 -23.87
N LYS A 104 -17.53 -21.53 -22.64
CA LYS A 104 -18.14 -22.06 -21.42
C LYS A 104 -19.64 -21.80 -21.35
N LEU A 105 -20.09 -20.62 -21.78
CA LEU A 105 -21.51 -20.29 -21.94
C LEU A 105 -22.17 -21.20 -22.99
N LYS A 106 -21.51 -21.48 -24.11
CA LYS A 106 -22.01 -22.41 -25.13
C LYS A 106 -22.19 -23.83 -24.57
N THR A 107 -21.23 -24.31 -23.78
CA THR A 107 -21.34 -25.60 -23.08
C THR A 107 -22.49 -25.60 -22.08
N LEU A 108 -22.66 -24.53 -21.29
CA LEU A 108 -23.80 -24.40 -20.36
C LEU A 108 -25.15 -24.48 -21.08
N VAL A 109 -25.28 -23.84 -22.24
CA VAL A 109 -26.50 -23.89 -23.06
C VAL A 109 -26.75 -25.29 -23.62
N ALA A 110 -25.70 -26.04 -23.96
CA ALA A 110 -25.84 -27.42 -24.42
C ALA A 110 -26.31 -28.34 -23.27
N GLU A 111 -25.68 -28.27 -22.10
CA GLU A 111 -26.07 -29.02 -20.90
C GLU A 111 -27.52 -28.70 -20.48
N ALA A 112 -27.91 -27.42 -20.49
CA ALA A 112 -29.27 -27.01 -20.17
C ALA A 112 -30.32 -27.58 -21.15
N LYS A 113 -29.95 -27.76 -22.44
CA LYS A 113 -30.83 -28.42 -23.42
C LYS A 113 -30.98 -29.91 -23.15
N GLU A 114 -29.89 -30.58 -22.80
CA GLU A 114 -29.91 -32.00 -22.43
C GLU A 114 -30.78 -32.25 -21.19
N MET A 115 -30.72 -31.34 -20.21
CA MET A 115 -31.56 -31.36 -19.01
C MET A 115 -33.00 -30.85 -19.23
N GLY A 116 -33.36 -30.46 -20.46
CA GLY A 116 -34.72 -30.02 -20.80
C GLY A 116 -35.09 -28.59 -20.36
N ILE A 117 -34.14 -27.79 -19.89
CA ILE A 117 -34.37 -26.41 -19.43
C ILE A 117 -34.42 -25.46 -20.64
N LYS A 118 -35.61 -25.33 -21.25
CA LYS A 118 -35.83 -24.52 -22.46
C LYS A 118 -35.65 -23.01 -22.25
N VAL A 119 -35.67 -22.54 -21.01
CA VAL A 119 -35.56 -21.10 -20.67
C VAL A 119 -34.15 -20.58 -20.97
N VAL A 120 -33.11 -21.37 -20.69
CA VAL A 120 -31.71 -20.93 -20.82
C VAL A 120 -31.33 -20.60 -22.27
N PRO A 121 -31.60 -21.48 -23.27
CA PRO A 121 -31.34 -21.13 -24.67
C PRO A 121 -32.12 -19.91 -25.16
N ALA A 122 -33.38 -19.75 -24.73
CA ALA A 122 -34.21 -18.61 -25.10
C ALA A 122 -33.68 -17.31 -24.50
N LEU A 123 -33.20 -17.37 -23.24
CA LEU A 123 -32.61 -16.24 -22.54
C LEU A 123 -31.32 -15.79 -23.22
N VAL A 124 -30.38 -16.71 -23.47
CA VAL A 124 -29.11 -16.37 -24.13
C VAL A 124 -29.35 -15.81 -25.53
N LYS A 125 -30.30 -16.38 -26.28
CA LYS A 125 -30.70 -15.84 -27.59
C LYS A 125 -31.17 -14.38 -27.48
N ARG A 126 -32.03 -14.07 -26.50
CA ARG A 126 -32.49 -12.70 -26.24
C ARG A 126 -31.32 -11.77 -25.86
N MET A 127 -30.39 -12.21 -25.01
CA MET A 127 -29.25 -11.39 -24.60
C MET A 127 -28.35 -11.04 -25.80
N MET A 128 -28.19 -11.96 -26.76
CA MET A 128 -27.47 -11.71 -28.02
C MET A 128 -28.23 -10.74 -28.93
N GLU A 129 -29.54 -10.97 -29.14
CA GLU A 129 -30.38 -10.10 -29.98
C GLU A 129 -30.45 -8.66 -29.45
N THR A 130 -30.40 -8.49 -28.13
CA THR A 130 -30.44 -7.17 -27.46
C THR A 130 -29.05 -6.50 -27.41
N ASN A 131 -28.00 -7.12 -27.96
CA ASN A 131 -26.63 -6.59 -27.98
C ASN A 131 -26.09 -6.27 -26.57
N MET A 132 -26.40 -7.14 -25.60
CA MET A 132 -26.00 -6.96 -24.20
C MET A 132 -24.50 -7.17 -23.97
N PHE A 133 -23.84 -7.95 -24.84
CA PHE A 133 -22.44 -8.33 -24.69
C PHE A 133 -21.50 -7.42 -25.48
N LEU A 134 -20.33 -7.16 -24.90
CA LEU A 134 -19.15 -6.64 -25.56
C LEU A 134 -18.11 -7.77 -25.57
N PHE A 135 -17.82 -8.30 -26.75
CA PHE A 135 -16.80 -9.35 -26.87
C PHE A 135 -15.43 -8.71 -26.92
N GLY A 136 -14.53 -9.27 -26.12
CA GLY A 136 -13.13 -8.90 -26.20
C GLY A 136 -12.24 -10.11 -25.96
N PHE A 137 -10.97 -9.91 -26.26
CA PHE A 137 -9.93 -10.87 -25.99
C PHE A 137 -9.09 -10.28 -24.87
N VAL A 138 -9.28 -10.76 -23.63
CA VAL A 138 -8.24 -10.61 -22.61
C VAL A 138 -7.48 -11.92 -22.59
N ASP A 139 -6.21 -11.87 -22.98
CA ASP A 139 -5.28 -12.97 -22.76
C ASP A 139 -4.94 -13.05 -21.27
N LEU A 140 -5.89 -13.54 -20.46
CA LEU A 140 -5.62 -13.99 -19.10
C LEU A 140 -5.02 -15.38 -19.17
N ASN A 141 -3.85 -15.52 -19.81
CA ASN A 141 -3.01 -16.65 -19.48
C ASN A 141 -2.63 -16.49 -18.01
N GLU A 142 -2.78 -17.55 -17.20
CA GLU A 142 -2.39 -17.57 -15.77
C GLU A 142 -0.95 -17.08 -15.55
N GLY A 143 -0.07 -17.26 -16.54
CA GLY A 143 1.26 -16.67 -16.58
C GLY A 143 1.26 -15.14 -16.49
N SER A 144 0.37 -14.45 -17.24
CA SER A 144 0.30 -12.98 -17.27
C SER A 144 -0.18 -12.34 -15.95
N VAL A 145 -0.95 -13.08 -15.15
CA VAL A 145 -1.42 -12.61 -13.85
C VAL A 145 -0.30 -12.74 -12.83
N SER A 146 0.40 -13.87 -12.81
CA SER A 146 1.56 -14.08 -11.94
C SER A 146 2.71 -13.11 -12.29
N GLU A 147 2.97 -12.90 -13.58
CA GLU A 147 3.94 -11.91 -14.07
C GLU A 147 3.56 -10.48 -13.68
N ARG A 148 2.28 -10.10 -13.81
CA ARG A 148 1.83 -8.78 -13.35
C ARG A 148 1.93 -8.62 -11.84
N ILE A 149 1.57 -9.65 -11.07
CA ILE A 149 1.74 -9.64 -9.61
C ILE A 149 3.22 -9.46 -9.27
N ASN A 150 4.10 -10.23 -9.89
CA ASN A 150 5.54 -10.13 -9.68
C ASN A 150 6.08 -8.74 -10.05
N SER A 151 5.63 -8.16 -11.18
CA SER A 151 6.00 -6.79 -11.57
C SER A 151 5.52 -5.74 -10.56
N LEU A 152 4.32 -5.93 -9.98
CA LEU A 152 3.77 -5.02 -8.99
C LEU A 152 4.50 -5.15 -7.65
N THR A 153 4.86 -6.38 -7.25
CA THR A 153 5.69 -6.63 -6.06
C THR A 153 7.05 -5.99 -6.20
N LYS A 154 7.74 -6.20 -7.34
CA LYS A 154 9.03 -5.55 -7.64
C LYS A 154 8.93 -4.02 -7.56
N LEU A 155 7.84 -3.45 -8.08
CA LEU A 155 7.61 -2.01 -8.03
C LEU A 155 7.38 -1.52 -6.58
N GLN A 156 6.65 -2.28 -5.78
CA GLN A 156 6.45 -1.97 -4.36
C GLN A 156 7.77 -2.05 -3.58
N ASP A 157 8.58 -3.08 -3.82
CA ASP A 157 9.89 -3.25 -3.20
C ASP A 157 10.84 -2.11 -3.58
N ALA A 158 10.86 -1.71 -4.86
CA ALA A 158 11.63 -0.57 -5.33
C ALA A 158 11.19 0.75 -4.65
N ARG A 159 9.88 0.96 -4.48
CA ARG A 159 9.37 2.14 -3.75
C ARG A 159 9.76 2.11 -2.28
N ILE A 160 9.72 0.95 -1.64
CA ILE A 160 10.16 0.77 -0.26
C ILE A 160 11.65 1.09 -0.14
N GLN A 161 12.48 0.60 -1.06
CA GLN A 161 13.90 0.90 -1.10
C GLN A 161 14.17 2.40 -1.25
N VAL A 162 13.52 3.07 -2.20
CA VAL A 162 13.65 4.53 -2.39
C VAL A 162 13.20 5.30 -1.15
N ALA A 163 12.13 4.86 -0.48
CA ALA A 163 11.68 5.48 0.77
C ALA A 163 12.69 5.28 1.90
N TYR A 164 13.28 4.09 2.01
CA TYR A 164 14.36 3.80 2.96
C TYR A 164 15.60 4.66 2.70
N GLU A 165 16.07 4.72 1.46
CA GLU A 165 17.19 5.56 1.07
C GLU A 165 16.91 7.03 1.39
N LYS A 166 15.70 7.52 1.10
CA LYS A 166 15.30 8.90 1.41
C LYS A 166 15.21 9.17 2.92
N LEU A 167 14.76 8.22 3.71
CA LEU A 167 14.68 8.34 5.17
C LEU A 167 16.07 8.40 5.81
N PHE A 168 17.01 7.59 5.32
CA PHE A 168 18.36 7.51 5.87
C PHE A 168 19.35 8.51 5.27
N THR A 169 19.04 9.10 4.11
CA THR A 169 19.79 10.26 3.57
C THR A 169 19.38 11.59 4.23
N ASP A 170 18.29 11.61 4.99
CA ASP A 170 17.94 12.76 5.82
C ASP A 170 18.91 12.87 7.01
N THR A 171 19.95 13.67 6.80
CA THR A 171 21.02 13.93 7.77
C THR A 171 20.52 14.38 9.14
N ALA A 172 19.34 15.03 9.24
CA ALA A 172 18.79 15.49 10.52
C ALA A 172 18.18 14.33 11.33
N ILE A 173 17.53 13.39 10.64
CA ILE A 173 16.93 12.21 11.27
C ILE A 173 18.04 11.23 11.70
N GLU A 174 19.08 11.05 10.89
CA GLU A 174 20.25 10.24 11.25
C GLU A 174 20.98 10.81 12.48
N GLN A 175 21.12 12.13 12.59
CA GLN A 175 21.68 12.81 13.77
C GLN A 175 20.85 12.57 15.03
N TYR A 176 19.51 12.57 14.90
CA TYR A 176 18.60 12.29 16.02
C TYR A 176 18.64 10.80 16.43
N ILE A 177 18.69 9.89 15.45
CA ILE A 177 18.79 8.44 15.68
C ILE A 177 20.12 8.06 16.32
N SER A 178 21.22 8.70 15.93
CA SER A 178 22.55 8.48 16.51
C SER A 178 22.75 9.14 17.88
N MET A 179 21.77 9.92 18.37
CA MET A 179 21.76 10.54 19.69
C MET A 179 23.07 11.29 20.00
N ASP A 180 23.64 12.00 19.03
CA ASP A 180 24.91 12.71 19.20
C ASP A 180 24.70 14.15 19.70
N LEU A 181 24.37 14.28 20.98
CA LEU A 181 24.21 15.56 21.68
C LEU A 181 25.47 16.45 21.57
N GLY A 182 26.65 15.83 21.38
CA GLY A 182 27.92 16.53 21.22
C GLY A 182 27.99 17.40 19.96
N ARG A 183 27.36 16.96 18.87
CA ARG A 183 27.24 17.73 17.61
C ARG A 183 26.06 18.71 17.63
N GLU A 184 24.95 18.35 18.25
CA GLU A 184 23.74 19.18 18.29
C GLU A 184 23.93 20.46 19.12
N VAL A 185 24.67 20.37 20.24
CA VAL A 185 24.90 21.49 21.17
C VAL A 185 26.32 22.06 21.05
N ASP A 186 27.14 21.54 20.12
CA ASP A 186 28.58 21.83 19.96
C ASP A 186 29.28 22.02 21.32
N LEU A 187 29.32 20.94 22.10
CA LEU A 187 29.89 20.95 23.45
C LEU A 187 31.35 21.41 23.46
N ASN A 188 32.08 21.23 22.36
CA ASN A 188 33.45 21.69 22.19
C ASN A 188 33.53 23.21 22.09
N MET A 189 32.65 23.83 21.29
CA MET A 189 32.54 25.29 21.21
C MET A 189 32.11 25.88 22.55
N LEU A 190 31.12 25.28 23.24
CA LEU A 190 30.68 25.75 24.56
C LEU A 190 31.79 25.65 25.61
N LYS A 191 32.54 24.55 25.62
CA LYS A 191 33.70 24.36 26.50
C LYS A 191 34.77 25.42 26.24
N LYS A 192 35.08 25.69 24.96
CA LYS A 192 36.04 26.72 24.57
C LYS A 192 35.59 28.12 25.00
N MET A 193 34.34 28.48 24.76
CA MET A 193 33.80 29.77 25.20
C MET A 193 33.82 29.92 26.72
N SER A 194 33.51 28.84 27.44
CA SER A 194 33.57 28.83 28.91
C SER A 194 34.99 29.05 29.44
N THR A 195 36.00 28.41 28.85
CA THR A 195 37.40 28.58 29.31
C THR A 195 37.94 29.96 28.95
N GLU A 196 37.63 30.48 27.76
CA GLU A 196 37.99 31.83 27.34
C GLU A 196 37.33 32.89 28.24
N TYR A 197 36.06 32.70 28.59
CA TYR A 197 35.35 33.56 29.53
C TYR A 197 36.00 33.57 30.92
N GLU A 198 36.36 32.41 31.47
CA GLU A 198 37.03 32.33 32.78
C GLU A 198 38.43 32.98 32.78
N VAL A 199 39.15 32.90 31.66
CA VAL A 199 40.44 33.60 31.49
C VAL A 199 40.23 35.11 31.40
N ALA A 200 39.28 35.56 30.59
CA ALA A 200 38.96 36.99 30.43
C ALA A 200 38.45 37.60 31.75
N LYS A 201 37.60 36.89 32.47
CA LYS A 201 37.05 37.26 33.78
C LYS A 201 38.13 37.44 34.83
N ARG A 202 39.06 36.48 34.96
CA ARG A 202 40.22 36.61 35.88
C ARG A 202 41.10 37.79 35.51
N LYS A 203 41.43 37.95 34.23
CA LYS A 203 42.26 39.06 33.74
C LYS A 203 41.63 40.43 34.00
N ALA A 204 40.32 40.57 33.79
CA ALA A 204 39.60 41.82 34.04
C ALA A 204 39.61 42.22 35.53
N ILE A 205 39.45 41.25 36.43
CA ILE A 205 39.50 41.48 37.89
C ILE A 205 40.92 41.85 38.34
N GLU A 206 41.95 41.21 37.78
CA GLU A 206 43.35 41.53 38.06
C GLU A 206 43.73 42.94 37.56
N GLU A 207 43.30 43.32 36.36
CA GLU A 207 43.54 44.66 35.81
C GLU A 207 42.79 45.75 36.58
N ALA A 208 41.54 45.50 36.97
CA ALA A 208 40.77 46.41 37.80
C ALA A 208 41.40 46.60 39.19
N GLY A 209 41.96 45.54 39.77
CA GLY A 209 42.65 45.58 41.07
C GLY A 209 43.90 46.46 41.11
N LYS A 210 44.46 46.83 39.95
CA LYS A 210 45.59 47.77 39.85
C LYS A 210 45.15 49.24 40.00
N VAL A 211 43.87 49.54 39.78
CA VAL A 211 43.33 50.90 39.73
C VAL A 211 42.35 51.16 40.87
N VAL A 212 41.62 50.14 41.34
CA VAL A 212 40.56 50.24 42.35
C VAL A 212 40.64 49.05 43.32
N ASP A 213 40.22 49.23 44.58
CA ASP A 213 40.11 48.12 45.52
C ASP A 213 39.00 47.13 45.10
N VAL A 214 39.40 45.88 44.85
CA VAL A 214 38.54 44.81 44.33
C VAL A 214 38.23 43.72 45.37
N GLN A 215 38.55 43.92 46.66
CA GLN A 215 38.28 42.93 47.72
C GLN A 215 36.81 42.47 47.75
N ASN A 216 35.87 43.39 47.56
CA ASN A 216 34.44 43.08 47.56
C ASN A 216 33.99 42.21 46.37
N ILE A 217 34.77 42.10 45.29
CA ILE A 217 34.41 41.33 44.08
C ILE A 217 35.32 40.12 43.84
N LYS A 218 36.26 39.82 44.73
CA LYS A 218 37.15 38.65 44.61
C LYS A 218 36.38 37.33 44.56
N HIS A 219 35.30 37.23 45.33
CA HIS A 219 34.40 36.08 45.33
C HIS A 219 33.77 35.82 43.95
N ILE A 220 33.70 36.83 43.06
CA ILE A 220 33.19 36.64 41.69
C ILE A 220 34.19 35.84 40.85
N SER A 221 35.50 35.91 41.14
CA SER A 221 36.52 35.13 40.41
C SER A 221 36.61 33.67 40.85
N GLU A 222 36.05 33.34 42.01
CA GLU A 222 36.08 32.01 42.62
C GLU A 222 34.75 31.30 42.36
N ASN A 223 34.61 30.69 41.18
CA ASN A 223 33.50 29.77 40.93
C ASN A 223 33.81 28.42 41.61
N GLU A 224 32.90 27.88 42.42
CA GLU A 224 33.06 26.58 43.10
C GLU A 224 33.21 25.41 42.11
N GLU A 225 32.54 25.46 40.95
CA GLU A 225 32.80 24.57 39.81
C GLU A 225 32.77 25.38 38.49
N PRO A 226 33.79 25.25 37.62
CA PRO A 226 33.78 25.91 36.32
C PRO A 226 32.76 25.25 35.39
N LEU A 227 32.05 26.05 34.60
CA LEU A 227 31.04 25.58 33.65
C LEU A 227 31.62 24.55 32.66
N SER A 228 32.91 24.64 32.32
CA SER A 228 33.61 23.66 31.49
C SER A 228 33.61 22.25 32.10
N GLU A 229 33.73 22.13 33.42
CA GLU A 229 33.72 20.85 34.13
C GLU A 229 32.30 20.28 34.22
N ILE A 230 31.29 21.14 34.40
CA ILE A 230 29.87 20.74 34.35
C ILE A 230 29.52 20.20 32.95
N VAL A 231 29.99 20.86 31.88
CA VAL A 231 29.80 20.42 30.50
C VAL A 231 30.46 19.06 30.24
N GLU A 232 31.65 18.80 30.80
CA GLU A 232 32.30 17.48 30.72
C GLU A 232 31.50 16.40 31.47
N LYS A 233 31.02 16.69 32.69
CA LYS A 233 30.17 15.78 33.47
C LYS A 233 28.89 15.41 32.71
N ILE A 234 28.24 16.39 32.07
CA ILE A 234 27.04 16.18 31.25
C ILE A 234 27.36 15.31 30.04
N GLY A 235 28.44 15.60 29.31
CA GLY A 235 28.87 14.80 28.16
C GLY A 235 29.18 13.34 28.52
N ALA A 236 29.85 13.12 29.66
CA ALA A 236 30.15 11.78 30.15
C ALA A 236 28.88 11.02 30.58
N SER A 237 27.95 11.68 31.28
CA SER A 237 26.67 11.09 31.68
C SER A 237 25.83 10.68 30.47
N TRP A 238 25.75 11.54 29.45
CA TRP A 238 25.06 11.25 28.20
C TRP A 238 25.64 10.06 27.46
N ASN A 239 26.97 10.00 27.33
CA ASN A 239 27.65 8.87 26.69
C ASN A 239 27.37 7.54 27.40
N ASN A 240 27.36 7.54 28.74
CA ASN A 240 27.03 6.35 29.52
C ASN A 240 25.58 5.90 29.31
N GLN A 241 24.63 6.84 29.25
CA GLN A 241 23.22 6.52 28.97
C GLN A 241 23.03 5.97 27.55
N ARG A 242 23.72 6.57 26.57
CA ARG A 242 23.72 6.10 25.19
C ARG A 242 24.29 4.69 25.06
N GLU A 243 25.41 4.41 25.71
CA GLU A 243 26.01 3.07 25.70
C GLU A 243 25.10 2.03 26.37
N ALA A 244 24.49 2.37 27.51
CA ALA A 244 23.51 1.51 28.17
C ALA A 244 22.27 1.22 27.30
N PHE A 245 21.82 2.20 26.51
CA PHE A 245 20.73 2.03 25.55
C PHE A 245 21.09 1.04 24.43
N TYR A 246 22.28 1.17 23.84
CA TYR A 246 22.75 0.24 22.81
C TYR A 246 22.89 -1.19 23.33
N GLN A 247 23.45 -1.38 24.52
CA GLN A 247 23.57 -2.70 25.16
C GLN A 247 22.21 -3.36 25.41
N ARG A 248 21.17 -2.58 25.73
CA ARG A 248 19.83 -3.09 26.01
C ARG A 248 19.02 -3.41 24.75
N THR A 249 19.29 -2.72 23.66
CA THR A 249 18.55 -2.86 22.39
C THR A 249 19.24 -3.77 21.38
N GLY A 250 20.52 -4.11 21.58
CA GLY A 250 21.30 -4.95 20.68
C GLY A 250 21.74 -4.23 19.39
N LEU A 251 21.46 -2.92 19.28
CA LEU A 251 21.91 -2.08 18.18
C LEU A 251 23.39 -1.76 18.40
N THR A 252 24.28 -2.24 17.53
CA THR A 252 25.71 -1.94 17.61
C THR A 252 25.95 -0.47 17.28
N PRO A 253 26.85 0.25 17.99
CA PRO A 253 27.23 1.60 17.60
C PRO A 253 27.81 1.57 16.18
N GLN A 254 27.10 2.15 15.21
CA GLN A 254 27.64 2.33 13.87
C GLN A 254 28.77 3.36 13.95
N ASN A 255 30.00 2.91 13.70
CA ASN A 255 31.07 3.83 13.35
C ASN A 255 30.66 4.52 12.03
N PRO A 256 30.64 5.86 11.94
CA PRO A 256 30.27 6.58 10.73
C PRO A 256 31.28 6.44 9.56
N ALA A 257 32.19 5.46 9.62
CA ALA A 257 33.26 5.25 8.65
C ALA A 257 33.15 3.95 7.85
N GLU A 258 32.19 3.07 8.13
CA GLU A 258 31.99 1.85 7.33
C GLU A 258 30.52 1.69 6.93
N PRO A 259 30.19 1.77 5.63
CA PRO A 259 28.87 1.38 5.16
C PRO A 259 28.76 -0.14 5.29
N GLN A 260 28.12 -0.61 6.35
CA GLN A 260 27.68 -2.00 6.41
C GLN A 260 26.59 -2.20 5.38
N GLN A 261 26.96 -2.87 4.29
CA GLN A 261 26.02 -3.58 3.43
C GLN A 261 25.25 -4.57 4.30
N LEU A 262 24.00 -4.22 4.65
CA LEU A 262 23.01 -5.21 5.08
C LEU A 262 22.73 -6.10 3.87
N GLN A 263 23.54 -7.14 3.71
CA GLN A 263 23.29 -8.23 2.76
C GLN A 263 22.01 -8.96 3.20
N LEU A 264 20.87 -8.52 2.68
CA LEU A 264 19.76 -9.41 2.44
C LEU A 264 20.21 -10.37 1.34
N GLN A 265 20.47 -11.62 1.72
CA GLN A 265 20.72 -12.72 0.78
C GLN A 265 19.49 -12.90 -0.12
N LEU A 266 19.47 -12.21 -1.25
CA LEU A 266 18.71 -12.61 -2.42
C LEU A 266 19.74 -13.00 -3.46
N LYS A 267 19.76 -14.30 -3.78
CA LYS A 267 20.54 -14.84 -4.89
C LYS A 267 20.16 -14.07 -6.16
N GLU A 268 21.12 -13.34 -6.69
CA GLU A 268 21.11 -12.89 -8.09
C GLU A 268 21.25 -14.14 -8.97
N ASP A 269 20.27 -14.36 -9.83
CA ASP A 269 20.54 -14.97 -11.14
C ASP A 269 20.48 -13.81 -12.14
N ASP A 270 21.61 -13.60 -12.80
CA ASP A 270 21.84 -12.61 -13.84
C ASP A 270 20.86 -12.77 -15.01
N ALA A 271 20.25 -11.67 -15.42
CA ALA A 271 19.95 -11.41 -16.83
C ALA A 271 19.81 -9.90 -17.04
N GLU A 272 20.82 -9.35 -17.72
CA GLU A 272 20.83 -8.05 -18.35
C GLU A 272 19.47 -7.73 -18.99
N ASN A 273 18.84 -6.60 -18.64
CA ASN A 273 18.02 -5.91 -19.63
C ASN A 273 18.02 -4.40 -19.42
N ASN A 274 18.39 -3.73 -20.50
CA ASN A 274 18.70 -2.32 -20.65
C ASN A 274 17.44 -1.43 -20.72
N ASP A 275 16.32 -1.88 -20.13
CA ASP A 275 15.00 -1.28 -20.35
C ASP A 275 14.64 -0.20 -19.31
N ALA A 276 15.43 -0.07 -18.24
CA ALA A 276 15.21 0.95 -17.21
C ALA A 276 15.51 2.36 -17.73
N ASP A 277 16.46 2.51 -18.66
CA ASP A 277 16.90 3.81 -19.16
C ASP A 277 15.89 4.47 -20.13
N GLU A 278 15.06 3.69 -20.84
CA GLU A 278 14.03 4.25 -21.74
C GLU A 278 12.89 4.94 -20.96
N PHE A 279 12.59 4.48 -19.75
CA PHE A 279 11.47 5.03 -18.97
C PHE A 279 11.82 6.34 -18.24
N TYR A 280 13.07 6.50 -17.82
CA TYR A 280 13.54 7.76 -17.22
C TYR A 280 13.62 8.90 -18.24
N GLN A 281 13.89 8.59 -19.52
CA GLN A 281 13.87 9.60 -20.58
C GLN A 281 12.47 10.12 -20.91
N LEU A 282 11.42 9.32 -20.73
CA LEU A 282 10.03 9.74 -20.99
C LEU A 282 9.42 10.59 -19.87
N LEU A 283 9.91 10.48 -18.63
CA LEU A 283 9.40 11.25 -17.49
C LEU A 283 9.92 12.68 -17.42
N TYR A 284 11.02 13.01 -18.11
CA TYR A 284 11.68 14.33 -18.05
C TYR A 284 11.65 15.11 -19.38
N GLN A 285 10.86 14.69 -20.38
CA GLN A 285 10.71 15.41 -21.66
C GLN A 285 9.55 16.42 -21.68
N HIS A 286 8.88 16.65 -20.56
CA HIS A 286 7.85 17.68 -20.43
C HIS A 286 8.09 18.56 -19.21
N ASP A 287 9.12 19.42 -19.31
CA ASP A 287 9.18 20.72 -18.64
C ASP A 287 9.63 21.78 -19.67
#